data_AF-A0A929CHI2-F1
#
_entry.id   AF-A0A929CHI2-F1
#
_cell.length_a   1.000
_cell.length_b   1.000
_cell.length_c   1.000
_cell.angle_alpha   90.00
_cell.angle_beta   90.00
_cell.angle_gamma   90.00
#
_symmetry.space_group_name_H-M   'P 1'
#
loop_
_entity.id
_entity.type
_entity.pdbx_description
1 polymer ?
#
loop_
_entity_poly.entity_id
_entity_poly.type
_entity_poly.pdbx_seq_one_letter_code
_entity_poly.pdbx_strand_id
1 'polypeptide(L)'
;MKAILFDLDNTLYSPEKDLFSLIDVRINRYMEEIVVIAPAEVDGLRRRYWKNYGATLQGLIRHHAINPEDYLDYVHAVDVGSRLSVDADLRQAL
;
A
#
# COMPACT_ATOMS: atom_id res chain seq x y z
N MET A 1 -24.39 13.47 -14.94
CA MET A 1 -23.66 12.20 -15.20
C MET A 1 -23.83 11.30 -13.98
N LYS A 2 -24.10 10.00 -14.15
CA LYS A 2 -24.14 9.03 -13.03
C LYS A 2 -22.89 8.15 -13.14
N ALA A 3 -22.21 7.92 -12.02
CA ALA A 3 -21.02 7.09 -11.93
C ALA A 3 -21.05 6.29 -10.61
N ILE A 4 -20.37 5.14 -10.60
CA ILE A 4 -20.13 4.32 -9.41
C ILE A 4 -18.62 4.34 -9.17
N LEU A 5 -18.22 4.55 -7.92
CA LEU A 5 -16.83 4.51 -7.48
C LEU A 5 -16.63 3.22 -6.69
N PHE A 6 -15.63 2.43 -7.08
CA PHE A 6 -15.19 1.26 -6.34
C PHE A 6 -13.86 1.56 -5.68
N ASP A 7 -13.77 1.22 -4.40
CA ASP A 7 -12.47 0.96 -3.79
C ASP A 7 -11.91 -0.35 -4.35
N LEU A 8 -10.59 -0.44 -4.46
CA LEU A 8 -9.92 -1.61 -5.02
C LEU A 8 -9.59 -2.61 -3.91
N ASP A 9 -8.98 -2.10 -2.86
CA ASP A 9 -8.15 -2.84 -1.93
C ASP A 9 -8.99 -3.45 -0.81
N ASN A 10 -8.95 -4.79 -0.67
CA ASN A 10 -9.89 -5.56 0.18
C ASN A 10 -11.38 -5.34 -0.17
N THR A 11 -11.67 -4.77 -1.34
CA THR A 11 -13.02 -4.55 -1.87
C THR A 11 -13.26 -5.38 -3.13
N LEU A 12 -12.42 -5.22 -4.16
CA LEU A 12 -12.48 -6.02 -5.40
C LEU A 12 -11.74 -7.35 -5.29
N TYR A 13 -11.17 -7.64 -4.12
CA TYR A 13 -10.67 -8.95 -3.75
C TYR A 13 -10.84 -9.14 -2.24
N SER A 14 -11.03 -10.38 -1.80
CA SER A 14 -11.23 -10.68 -0.38
C SER A 14 -9.98 -10.34 0.45
N PRO A 15 -10.13 -9.77 1.67
CA PRO A 15 -9.03 -9.58 2.60
C PRO A 15 -8.34 -10.89 3.01
N GLU A 16 -9.01 -12.04 2.86
CA GLU A 16 -8.41 -13.36 3.11
C GLU A 16 -7.25 -13.69 2.16
N LYS A 17 -7.15 -12.99 1.01
CA LYS A 17 -5.99 -13.10 0.10
C LYS A 17 -4.72 -12.51 0.72
N ASP A 18 -4.87 -11.62 1.70
CA ASP A 18 -3.80 -11.07 2.52
C ASP A 18 -2.66 -10.49 1.66
N LEU A 19 -3.03 -9.76 0.59
CA LEU A 19 -2.08 -9.10 -0.30
C LEU A 19 -1.40 -7.90 0.38
N PHE A 20 -2.16 -7.18 1.21
CA PHE A 20 -1.68 -6.00 1.92
C PHE A 20 -0.52 -6.28 2.87
N SER A 21 -0.45 -7.46 3.49
CA SER A 21 0.66 -7.79 4.39
C SER A 21 2.01 -7.81 3.67
N LEU A 22 2.03 -8.21 2.40
CA LEU A 22 3.24 -8.18 1.57
C LEU A 22 3.68 -6.74 1.32
N ILE A 23 2.73 -5.86 1.02
CA ILE A 23 2.98 -4.43 0.81
C ILE A 23 3.45 -3.79 2.12
N ASP A 24 2.83 -4.14 3.25
CA ASP A 24 3.18 -3.61 4.57
C ASP A 24 4.64 -3.88 4.95
N VAL A 25 5.13 -5.10 4.69
CA VAL A 25 6.53 -5.46 4.92
C VAL A 25 7.45 -4.58 4.06
N ARG A 26 7.09 -4.35 2.80
CA ARG A 26 7.89 -3.52 1.88
C ARG A 26 7.85 -2.04 2.24
N ILE A 27 6.73 -1.52 2.73
CA ILE A 27 6.65 -0.14 3.25
C ILE A 27 7.63 0.05 4.39
N ASN A 28 7.66 -0.88 5.36
CA ASN A 28 8.58 -0.79 6.50
C ASN A 28 10.03 -0.85 6.04
N ARG A 29 10.37 -1.77 5.13
CA ARG A 29 11.72 -1.85 4.54
C ARG A 29 12.11 -0.59 3.78
N TYR A 30 11.22 0.01 3.00
CA TYR A 30 11.51 1.26 2.30
C TYR A 30 11.84 2.38 3.29
N MET A 31 11.05 2.50 4.36
CA MET A 31 11.28 3.50 5.41
C MET A 31 12.63 3.29 6.11
N GLU A 32 13.00 2.05 6.39
CA GLU A 32 14.26 1.72 7.06
C GLU A 32 15.47 1.84 6.14
N GLU A 33 15.45 1.19 4.98
CA GLU A 33 16.63 0.99 4.13
C GLU A 33 16.87 2.15 3.15
N ILE A 34 15.81 2.77 2.63
CA ILE A 34 15.90 3.80 1.58
C ILE A 34 15.76 5.20 2.18
N VAL A 35 14.80 5.40 3.08
CA VAL A 35 14.62 6.69 3.77
C VAL A 35 15.53 6.82 5.00
N VAL A 36 16.17 5.72 5.42
CA VAL A 36 17.14 5.68 6.52
C VAL A 36 16.52 6.12 7.86
N ILE A 37 15.27 5.71 8.09
CA ILE A 37 14.57 5.92 9.36
C ILE A 37 14.99 4.80 10.32
N ALA A 38 15.30 5.15 11.58
CA ALA A 38 15.68 4.15 12.57
C ALA A 38 14.56 3.09 12.74
N PRO A 39 14.87 1.79 12.81
CA PRO A 39 13.85 0.73 12.87
C PRO A 39 12.83 0.91 13.99
N ALA A 40 13.29 1.41 15.15
CA ALA A 40 12.44 1.69 16.31
C ALA A 40 11.42 2.81 16.08
N GLU A 41 11.64 3.69 15.09
CA GLU A 41 10.78 4.84 14.79
C GLU A 41 9.79 4.56 13.66
N VAL A 42 10.08 3.60 12.78
CA VAL A 42 9.31 3.30 11.55
C VAL A 42 7.82 3.11 11.86
N ASP A 43 7.50 2.24 12.81
CA ASP A 43 6.12 1.89 13.16
C ASP A 43 5.33 3.10 13.73
N GLY A 44 5.97 3.89 14.59
CA GLY A 44 5.38 5.11 15.15
C GLY A 44 5.17 6.21 14.09
N LEU A 45 6.14 6.39 13.20
CA LEU A 45 6.06 7.31 12.06
C LEU A 45 4.95 6.91 11.09
N ARG A 46 4.91 5.62 10.75
CA ARG A 46 3.93 5.06 9.81
C ARG A 46 2.50 5.27 10.29
N ARG A 47 2.20 4.94 11.56
CA ARG A 47 0.89 5.22 12.17
C ARG A 47 0.56 6.71 12.19
N ARG A 48 1.54 7.55 12.50
CA ARG A 48 1.34 9.02 12.53
C ARG A 48 1.00 9.57 11.15
N TYR A 49 1.71 9.12 10.11
CA TYR A 49 1.44 9.54 8.73
C TYR A 49 0.09 9.06 8.23
N TRP A 50 -0.28 7.81 8.55
CA TRP A 50 -1.61 7.31 8.23
C TRP A 50 -2.70 8.14 8.92
N LYS A 51 -2.57 8.41 10.22
CA LYS A 51 -3.53 9.23 10.98
C LYS A 51 -3.66 10.66 10.45
N ASN A 52 -2.55 11.28 10.06
CA ASN A 52 -2.53 12.70 9.69
C ASN A 52 -2.82 12.93 8.20
N TYR A 53 -2.51 11.96 7.33
CA TYR A 53 -2.51 12.14 5.88
C TYR A 53 -3.27 11.05 5.11
N GLY A 54 -3.83 10.05 5.79
CA GLY A 54 -4.54 8.92 5.18
C GLY A 54 -3.61 7.85 4.59
N ALA A 55 -2.34 8.15 4.34
CA ALA A 55 -1.37 7.20 3.79
C ALA A 55 0.06 7.49 4.26
N THR A 56 0.88 6.44 4.36
CA THR A 56 2.31 6.57 4.69
C THR A 56 3.07 7.37 3.64
N LEU A 57 2.82 7.11 2.35
CA LEU A 57 3.40 7.83 1.21
C LEU A 57 3.28 9.34 1.37
N GLN A 58 2.09 9.81 1.74
CA GLN A 58 1.80 11.22 1.89
C GLN A 58 2.62 11.89 3.02
N GLY A 59 2.98 11.15 4.08
CA GLY A 59 3.92 11.63 5.07
C GLY A 59 5.36 11.63 4.57
N LEU A 60 5.77 10.59 3.86
CA LEU A 60 7.12 10.48 3.30
C LEU A 60 7.42 11.58 2.28
N ILE A 61 6.48 11.91 1.39
CA ILE A 61 6.63 13.04 0.44
C ILE A 61 6.85 14.34 1.20
N ARG A 62 6.02 14.62 2.22
CA ARG A 62 6.04 15.91 2.94
C ARG A 62 7.27 16.10 3.81
N HIS A 63 7.73 15.04 4.49
CA HIS A 63 8.75 15.15 5.53
C HIS A 63 10.13 14.63 5.12
N HIS A 64 10.18 13.82 4.06
CA HIS A 64 11.42 13.18 3.60
C HIS A 64 11.71 13.42 2.11
N ALA A 65 10.87 14.19 1.40
CA ALA A 65 11.06 14.59 0.00
C ALA A 65 11.36 13.42 -0.95
N ILE A 66 10.76 12.25 -0.69
CA ILE A 66 10.94 11.07 -1.54
C ILE A 66 10.28 11.27 -2.90
N ASN A 67 10.78 10.56 -3.91
CA ASN A 67 10.05 10.38 -5.16
C ASN A 67 8.86 9.41 -4.93
N PRO A 68 7.60 9.83 -5.18
CA PRO A 68 6.45 8.96 -5.01
C PRO A 68 6.42 7.78 -5.97
N GLU A 69 6.93 7.92 -7.20
CA GLU A 69 6.92 6.84 -8.18
C GLU A 69 7.87 5.72 -7.75
N ASP A 70 9.11 6.06 -7.36
CA ASP A 70 10.08 5.09 -6.84
C ASP A 70 9.55 4.33 -5.62
N TYR A 71 8.83 5.02 -4.73
CA TYR A 71 8.16 4.39 -3.59
C TYR A 71 7.08 3.42 -4.03
N LEU A 72 6.19 3.84 -4.94
CA LEU A 72 5.08 3.01 -5.40
C LEU A 72 5.60 1.76 -6.13
N ASP A 73 6.59 1.91 -7.01
CA ASP A 73 7.24 0.79 -7.68
C ASP A 73 7.89 -0.15 -6.67
N TYR A 74 8.59 0.40 -5.68
CA TYR A 74 9.20 -0.40 -4.64
C TYR A 74 8.15 -1.16 -3.84
N VAL A 75 7.14 -0.51 -3.25
CA VAL A 75 6.22 -1.20 -2.31
C VAL A 75 5.26 -2.15 -3.01
N HIS A 76 4.97 -1.95 -4.31
CA HIS A 76 4.12 -2.82 -5.10
C HIS A 76 4.85 -3.94 -5.85
N ALA A 77 6.18 -4.03 -5.75
CA ALA A 77 6.95 -5.18 -6.23
C ALA A 77 6.73 -6.43 -5.34
N VAL A 78 5.50 -6.94 -5.34
CA VAL A 78 5.03 -8.13 -4.64
C VAL A 78 4.49 -9.15 -5.64
N ASP A 79 4.57 -10.44 -5.30
CA ASP A 79 4.01 -11.51 -6.13
C ASP A 79 2.49 -11.58 -5.95
N VAL A 80 1.77 -10.73 -6.69
CA VAL A 80 0.30 -10.70 -6.73
C VAL A 80 -0.28 -12.02 -7.27
N GLY A 81 0.39 -12.65 -8.23
CA GLY A 81 -0.08 -13.86 -8.89
C GLY A 81 -0.16 -15.06 -7.95
N SER A 82 0.67 -15.08 -6.91
CA SER A 82 0.60 -16.12 -5.86
C SER A 82 -0.62 -15.99 -4.92
N ARG A 83 -1.22 -14.79 -4.82
CA ARG A 83 -2.32 -14.51 -3.88
C ARG A 83 -3.67 -14.34 -4.57
N LEU A 84 -3.69 -13.82 -5.79
CA LEU A 84 -4.92 -13.55 -6.53
C LEU A 84 -5.16 -14.59 -7.61
N SER A 85 -6.43 -14.95 -7.75
CA SER A 85 -6.96 -15.77 -8.83
C SER A 85 -8.07 -14.99 -9.53
N VAL A 86 -8.35 -15.33 -10.79
CA VAL A 86 -9.50 -14.74 -11.49
C VAL A 86 -10.77 -15.04 -10.72
N ASP A 87 -11.54 -13.98 -10.43
CA ASP A 87 -12.89 -14.08 -9.88
C ASP A 87 -13.89 -13.92 -11.03
N ALA A 88 -14.54 -15.02 -11.41
CA ALA A 88 -15.46 -15.04 -12.54
C ALA A 88 -16.77 -14.31 -12.22
N ASP A 89 -17.23 -14.37 -10.97
CA ASP A 89 -18.48 -13.76 -10.54
C ASP A 89 -18.32 -12.24 -10.48
N LEU A 90 -17.22 -11.76 -9.91
CA LEU A 90 -16.88 -10.33 -9.91
C LEU A 90 -16.72 -9.78 -11.33
N ARG A 91 -16.06 -10.54 -12.22
CA ARG A 91 -15.92 -10.17 -13.63
C ARG A 91 -17.24 -10.07 -14.37
N GLN A 92 -18.24 -10.90 -14.02
CA GLN A 92 -19.56 -10.83 -14.62
C GLN A 92 -20.40 -9.67 -14.07
N ALA A 93 -20.13 -9.26 -12.83
CA ALA A 93 -20.87 -8.22 -12.12
C ALA A 93 -20.46 -6.78 -12.48
N LEU A 94 -19.23 -6.59 -13.00
CA LEU A 94 -18.66 -5.30 -13.40
C LEU A 94 -18.61 -5.15 -14.93
#